data_AF-A0A7G8EXZ0-F1
#
_entry.id   AF-A0A7G8EXZ0-F1
#
_cell.length_a   1.000
_cell.length_b   1.000
_cell.length_c   1.000
_cell.angle_alpha   90.00
_cell.angle_beta   90.00
_cell.angle_gamma   90.00
#
_symmetry.space_group_name_H-M   'P 1'
#
loop_
_entity.id
_entity.type
_entity.pdbx_description
1 polymer ?
#
loop_
_entity_poly.entity_id
_entity_poly.type
_entity_poly.pdbx_seq_one_letter_code
_entity_poly.pdbx_strand_id
1 'polypeptide(L)'
;MSSTTAGLAVAGCTGLAVFGPLIGLSPAWIALLIGGGLLGLTVDASQLEGMGGHLLAEALPGGRSRLRRVARHEAGHWLVAQQEELAVRRVLVGTRACLEAGLRCNGATEFDLPEQVRLPLEDLRRWSRVLQAGMVAEALLEGEARGGADDRALLGRIWGLSGQDVATAQREQRRARREVEQMLKKRLDELDGVAERLLEGLDPEPA
;
A
#
# COMPACT_ATOMS: atom_id res chain seq x y z
N MET A 1 7.13 10.76 6.84
CA MET A 1 6.67 11.92 7.66
C MET A 1 7.24 13.20 7.06
N SER A 2 6.48 14.30 7.02
CA SER A 2 7.02 15.61 6.64
C SER A 2 7.91 16.15 7.76
N SER A 3 8.96 16.92 7.42
CA SER A 3 9.85 17.60 8.38
C SER A 3 9.05 18.46 9.38
N THR A 4 7.93 19.03 8.94
CA THR A 4 7.02 19.82 9.78
C THR A 4 6.37 18.99 10.89
N THR A 5 5.93 17.76 10.59
CA THR A 5 5.26 16.89 11.57
C THR A 5 6.24 16.40 12.64
N ALA A 6 7.48 16.07 12.23
CA ALA A 6 8.54 15.71 13.16
C ALA A 6 8.91 16.89 14.07
N GLY A 7 9.03 18.10 13.50
CA GLY A 7 9.31 19.32 14.26
C GLY A 7 8.25 19.62 15.32
N LEU A 8 6.96 19.49 14.97
CA LEU A 8 5.85 19.65 15.91
C LEU A 8 5.88 18.62 17.04
N ALA A 9 6.17 17.35 16.73
CA ALA A 9 6.27 16.30 17.75
C ALA A 9 7.41 16.60 18.73
N VAL A 10 8.59 16.97 18.24
CA VAL A 10 9.74 17.32 19.08
C VAL A 10 9.45 18.56 19.93
N ALA A 11 8.86 19.61 19.34
CA ALA A 11 8.45 20.81 20.07
C ALA A 11 7.43 20.50 21.17
N GLY A 12 6.46 19.63 20.88
CA GLY A 12 5.46 19.16 21.84
C GLY A 12 6.08 18.38 23.00
N CYS A 13 6.94 17.40 22.72
CA CYS A 13 7.68 16.66 23.74
C CYS A 13 8.55 17.57 24.60
N THR A 14 9.22 18.55 23.98
CA THR A 14 10.06 19.53 24.68
C THR A 14 9.22 20.43 25.57
N GLY A 15 8.10 20.95 25.06
CA GLY A 15 7.16 21.76 25.83
C GLY A 15 6.57 20.99 27.00
N LEU A 16 6.19 19.71 26.80
CA LEU A 16 5.70 18.85 27.87
C LEU A 16 6.76 18.61 28.95
N ALA A 17 8.02 18.38 28.55
CA ALA A 17 9.12 18.17 29.49
C ALA A 17 9.45 19.42 30.32
N VAL A 18 9.37 20.61 29.71
CA VAL A 18 9.70 21.89 30.36
C VAL A 18 8.52 22.42 31.20
N PHE A 19 7.32 22.45 30.64
CA PHE A 19 6.15 23.08 31.26
C PHE A 19 5.23 22.10 31.99
N GLY A 20 5.29 20.81 31.67
CA GLY A 20 4.49 19.78 32.35
C GLY A 20 4.68 19.74 33.88
N PRO A 21 5.91 19.80 34.40
CA PRO A 21 6.14 19.87 35.84
C PRO A 21 5.50 21.10 36.51
N LEU A 22 5.38 22.23 35.80
CA LEU A 22 4.78 23.46 36.33
C LEU A 22 3.26 23.33 36.55
N ILE A 23 2.60 22.39 35.86
CA ILE A 23 1.17 22.08 36.03
C ILE A 23 0.95 20.79 36.84
N GLY A 24 1.98 20.30 37.55
CA GLY A 24 1.88 19.15 38.45
C GLY A 24 2.09 17.78 37.81
N LEU A 25 2.52 17.70 36.54
CA LEU A 25 2.88 16.43 35.92
C LEU A 25 4.25 15.94 36.44
N SER A 26 4.31 14.69 36.87
CA SER A 26 5.56 14.10 37.34
C SER A 26 6.60 14.02 36.21
N PRO A 27 7.83 14.54 36.43
CA PRO A 27 8.93 14.35 35.49
C PRO A 27 9.21 12.88 35.16
N ALA A 28 9.03 11.97 36.13
CA ALA A 28 9.22 10.55 35.93
C ALA A 28 8.21 9.95 34.94
N TRP A 29 6.94 10.36 35.04
CA TRP A 29 5.90 9.93 34.09
C TRP A 29 6.14 10.51 32.71
N ILE A 30 6.56 11.77 32.60
CA ILE A 30 6.92 12.39 31.32
C ILE A 30 8.11 11.66 30.68
N ALA A 31 9.16 11.37 31.45
CA ALA A 31 10.33 10.65 30.97
C ALA A 31 9.98 9.22 30.52
N LEU A 32 9.14 8.51 31.28
CA LEU A 32 8.66 7.18 30.92
C LEU A 32 7.86 7.22 29.61
N LEU A 33 6.95 8.18 29.46
CA LEU A 33 6.13 8.31 28.24
C LEU A 33 6.97 8.64 27.02
N ILE A 34 7.84 9.64 27.10
CA ILE A 34 8.69 10.04 25.97
C ILE A 34 9.74 8.96 25.68
N GLY A 35 10.47 8.50 26.68
CA GLY A 35 11.51 7.50 26.53
C GLY A 35 10.96 6.14 26.10
N GLY A 36 9.87 5.70 26.71
CA GLY A 36 9.15 4.49 26.33
C GLY A 36 8.55 4.59 24.92
N GLY A 37 8.01 5.75 24.55
CA GLY A 37 7.53 6.01 23.19
C GLY A 37 8.63 5.95 22.14
N LEU A 38 9.79 6.56 22.40
CA LEU A 38 10.96 6.48 21.52
C LEU A 38 11.51 5.06 21.40
N LEU A 39 11.59 4.32 22.52
CA LEU A 39 11.95 2.91 22.52
C LEU A 39 10.97 2.09 21.69
N GLY A 40 9.66 2.29 21.88
CA GLY A 40 8.61 1.63 21.11
C GLY A 40 8.74 1.89 19.61
N LEU A 41 8.92 3.15 19.19
CA LEU A 41 9.16 3.52 17.80
C LEU A 41 10.46 2.91 17.24
N THR A 42 11.50 2.81 18.07
CA THR A 42 12.78 2.20 17.67
C THR A 42 12.63 0.69 17.46
N VAL A 43 11.92 0.01 18.34
CA VAL A 43 11.60 -1.42 18.20
C VAL A 43 10.71 -1.64 16.98
N ASP A 44 9.71 -0.79 16.78
CA ASP A 44 8.81 -0.87 15.62
C ASP A 44 9.59 -0.71 14.31
N ALA A 45 10.46 0.31 14.21
CA ALA A 45 11.27 0.53 13.03
C ALA A 45 12.28 -0.61 12.77
N SER A 46 12.92 -1.15 13.82
CA SER A 46 14.00 -2.14 13.66
C SER A 46 13.49 -3.57 13.51
N GLN A 47 12.45 -3.96 14.26
CA GLN A 47 11.97 -5.35 14.32
C GLN A 47 10.71 -5.58 13.48
N LEU A 48 9.85 -4.56 13.39
CA LEU A 48 8.53 -4.65 12.76
C LEU A 48 8.42 -3.82 11.47
N GLU A 49 9.51 -3.19 11.01
CA GLU A 49 9.54 -2.36 9.78
C GLU A 49 8.48 -1.24 9.77
N GLY A 50 8.10 -0.73 10.94
CA GLY A 50 7.11 0.34 11.08
C GLY A 50 5.65 -0.14 11.08
N MET A 51 5.41 -1.45 11.07
CA MET A 51 4.06 -2.04 10.98
C MET A 51 3.20 -1.74 12.22
N GLY A 52 3.79 -1.63 13.41
CA GLY A 52 3.10 -1.22 14.64
C GLY A 52 2.53 0.20 14.53
N GLY A 53 3.32 1.14 13.98
CA GLY A 53 2.85 2.49 13.68
C GLY A 53 1.70 2.49 12.66
N HIS A 54 1.76 1.62 11.65
CA HIS A 54 0.66 1.46 10.68
C HIS A 54 -0.62 0.91 11.32
N LEU A 55 -0.52 -0.12 12.17
CA LEU A 55 -1.66 -0.67 12.92
C LEU A 55 -2.33 0.41 13.79
N LEU A 56 -1.52 1.18 14.53
CA LEU A 56 -2.03 2.27 15.35
C LEU A 56 -2.73 3.34 14.49
N ALA A 57 -2.10 3.74 13.38
CA ALA A 57 -2.68 4.73 12.47
C ALA A 57 -4.01 4.26 11.84
N GLU A 58 -4.14 2.97 11.54
CA GLU A 58 -5.37 2.38 11.01
C GLU A 58 -6.51 2.30 12.04
N ALA A 59 -6.18 2.18 13.33
CA ALA A 59 -7.15 2.19 14.42
C ALA A 59 -7.67 3.59 14.77
N LEU A 60 -7.00 4.65 14.34
CA LEU A 60 -7.42 6.04 14.58
C LEU A 60 -8.54 6.48 13.61
N PRO A 61 -9.30 7.56 13.90
CA PRO A 61 -10.39 8.03 13.04
C PRO A 61 -10.01 8.31 11.58
N GLY A 62 -8.75 8.67 11.29
CA GLY A 62 -8.23 8.85 9.94
C GLY A 62 -7.83 7.55 9.21
N GLY A 63 -7.73 6.44 9.94
CA GLY A 63 -7.30 5.14 9.45
C GLY A 63 -8.22 4.56 8.39
N ARG A 64 -9.54 4.77 8.50
CA ARG A 64 -10.51 4.27 7.51
C ARG A 64 -10.32 4.87 6.11
N SER A 65 -9.95 6.15 6.01
CA SER A 65 -9.61 6.76 4.71
C SER A 65 -8.34 6.16 4.11
N ARG A 66 -7.34 5.85 4.96
CA ARG A 66 -6.16 5.11 4.52
C ARG A 66 -6.51 3.72 4.01
N LEU A 67 -7.31 2.96 4.76
CA LEU A 67 -7.74 1.62 4.37
C LEU A 67 -8.58 1.64 3.09
N ARG A 68 -9.51 2.60 2.95
CA ARG A 68 -10.30 2.77 1.71
C ARG A 68 -9.40 2.97 0.48
N ARG A 69 -8.40 3.85 0.58
CA ARG A 69 -7.45 4.04 -0.53
C ARG A 69 -6.73 2.74 -0.88
N VAL A 70 -6.26 2.00 0.12
CA VAL A 70 -5.61 0.71 -0.11
C VAL A 70 -6.58 -0.28 -0.76
N ALA A 71 -7.82 -0.35 -0.29
CA ALA A 71 -8.84 -1.20 -0.89
C ALA A 71 -9.08 -0.86 -2.37
N ARG A 72 -9.08 0.44 -2.71
CA ARG A 72 -9.17 0.91 -4.11
C ARG A 72 -7.94 0.49 -4.93
N HIS A 73 -6.74 0.55 -4.35
CA HIS A 73 -5.51 0.04 -4.97
C HIS A 73 -5.60 -1.46 -5.25
N GLU A 74 -5.95 -2.26 -4.26
CA GLU A 74 -6.06 -3.72 -4.41
C GLU A 74 -7.21 -4.14 -5.32
N ALA A 75 -8.34 -3.44 -5.30
CA ALA A 75 -9.45 -3.66 -6.24
C ALA A 75 -9.02 -3.45 -7.70
N GLY A 76 -8.13 -2.48 -7.94
CA GLY A 76 -7.51 -2.28 -9.25
C GLY A 76 -6.72 -3.50 -9.73
N HIS A 77 -5.83 -4.02 -8.87
CA HIS A 77 -5.09 -5.25 -9.17
C HIS A 77 -6.01 -6.41 -9.46
N TRP A 78 -7.01 -6.64 -8.61
CA TRP A 78 -7.96 -7.73 -8.76
C TRP A 78 -8.74 -7.65 -10.07
N LEU A 79 -9.35 -6.49 -10.40
CA LEU A 79 -10.15 -6.35 -11.61
C LEU A 79 -9.35 -6.55 -12.90
N VAL A 80 -8.12 -6.03 -12.95
CA VAL A 80 -7.24 -6.22 -14.11
C VAL A 80 -6.74 -7.66 -14.16
N ALA A 81 -6.44 -8.28 -13.02
CA ALA A 81 -6.02 -9.68 -12.98
C ALA A 81 -7.08 -10.63 -13.56
N GLN A 82 -8.35 -10.41 -13.22
CA GLN A 82 -9.46 -11.19 -13.80
C GLN A 82 -9.57 -11.00 -15.31
N GLN A 83 -9.37 -9.77 -15.81
CA GLN A 83 -9.37 -9.48 -17.25
C GLN A 83 -8.20 -10.15 -17.99
N GLU A 84 -7.05 -10.27 -17.33
CA GLU A 84 -5.82 -10.87 -17.88
C GLU A 84 -5.72 -12.38 -17.63
N GLU A 85 -6.76 -12.96 -17.01
CA GLU A 85 -6.84 -14.38 -16.64
C GLU A 85 -5.66 -14.82 -15.74
N LEU A 86 -5.21 -13.93 -14.84
CA LEU A 86 -4.20 -14.25 -13.84
C LEU A 86 -4.87 -14.74 -12.55
N ALA A 87 -4.51 -15.93 -12.09
CA ALA A 87 -5.05 -16.52 -10.87
C ALA A 87 -4.62 -15.70 -9.64
N VAL A 88 -5.61 -15.10 -8.97
CA VAL A 88 -5.46 -14.41 -7.70
C VAL A 88 -5.78 -15.39 -6.58
N ARG A 89 -4.83 -15.63 -5.68
CA ARG A 89 -4.98 -16.52 -4.54
C ARG A 89 -5.80 -15.88 -3.42
N ARG A 90 -5.51 -14.61 -3.12
CA ARG A 90 -6.21 -13.80 -2.12
C ARG A 90 -5.90 -12.32 -2.27
N VAL A 91 -6.79 -11.49 -1.76
CA VAL A 91 -6.61 -10.04 -1.65
C VAL A 91 -6.70 -9.64 -0.18
N LEU A 92 -5.72 -8.88 0.30
CA LEU A 92 -5.62 -8.45 1.68
C LEU A 92 -5.61 -6.92 1.74
N VAL A 93 -6.40 -6.36 2.65
CA VAL A 93 -6.46 -4.91 2.89
C VAL A 93 -6.18 -4.63 4.37
N GLY A 94 -5.24 -3.71 4.60
CA GLY A 94 -4.87 -3.27 5.93
C GLY A 94 -3.69 -4.04 6.52
N THR A 95 -2.95 -3.35 7.39
CA THR A 95 -1.76 -3.86 8.05
C THR A 95 -2.06 -5.08 8.92
N ARG A 96 -3.24 -5.13 9.54
CA ARG A 96 -3.64 -6.28 10.36
C ARG A 96 -3.78 -7.56 9.53
N ALA A 97 -4.55 -7.52 8.45
CA ALA A 97 -4.79 -8.69 7.60
C ALA A 97 -3.48 -9.22 6.99
N CYS A 98 -2.60 -8.30 6.57
CA CYS A 98 -1.27 -8.66 6.07
C CYS A 98 -0.41 -9.32 7.14
N LEU A 99 -0.37 -8.81 8.37
CA LEU A 99 0.41 -9.42 9.46
C LEU A 99 -0.11 -10.81 9.85
N GLU A 100 -1.43 -11.00 9.92
CA GLU A 100 -2.06 -12.30 10.16
C GLU A 100 -1.70 -13.31 9.05
N ALA A 101 -1.50 -12.82 7.82
CA ALA A 101 -1.01 -13.59 6.68
C ALA A 101 0.52 -13.77 6.63
N GLY A 102 1.26 -13.24 7.60
CA GLY A 102 2.74 -13.30 7.66
C GLY A 102 3.46 -12.29 6.77
N LEU A 103 2.75 -11.28 6.25
CA LEU A 103 3.27 -10.24 5.37
C LEU A 103 3.54 -8.93 6.11
N ARG A 104 4.58 -8.21 5.68
CA ARG A 104 4.97 -6.89 6.18
C ARG A 104 4.55 -5.79 5.21
N CYS A 105 3.25 -5.66 4.96
CA CYS A 105 2.68 -4.63 4.10
C CYS A 105 1.30 -4.21 4.61
N ASN A 106 0.69 -3.21 3.99
CA ASN A 106 -0.64 -2.71 4.37
C ASN A 106 -1.74 -3.04 3.36
N GLY A 107 -1.41 -3.80 2.32
CA GLY A 107 -2.27 -4.28 1.26
C GLY A 107 -1.47 -5.28 0.42
N ALA A 108 -2.13 -6.31 -0.10
CA ALA A 108 -1.51 -7.26 -1.00
C ALA A 108 -2.54 -8.00 -1.86
N THR A 109 -2.27 -8.09 -3.16
CA THR A 109 -2.90 -9.05 -4.06
C THR A 109 -1.90 -10.16 -4.34
N GLU A 110 -2.19 -11.37 -3.86
CA GLU A 110 -1.32 -12.52 -4.07
C GLU A 110 -1.75 -13.30 -5.31
N PHE A 111 -0.76 -13.66 -6.13
CA PHE A 111 -0.95 -14.37 -7.38
C PHE A 111 -0.28 -15.73 -7.34
N ASP A 112 -0.81 -16.68 -8.12
CA ASP A 112 -0.07 -17.88 -8.43
C ASP A 112 1.10 -17.54 -9.37
N LEU A 113 2.30 -17.88 -8.94
CA LEU A 113 3.51 -17.54 -9.69
C LEU A 113 3.67 -18.48 -10.90
N PRO A 114 4.02 -17.95 -12.07
CA PRO A 114 4.36 -18.79 -13.21
C PRO A 114 5.63 -19.61 -12.91
N GLU A 115 5.66 -20.87 -13.35
CA GLU A 115 6.79 -21.78 -13.11
C GLU A 115 8.08 -21.37 -13.85
N GLN A 116 8.00 -20.44 -14.79
CA GLN A 116 9.09 -20.07 -15.70
C GLN A 116 9.85 -18.82 -15.23
N VAL A 117 11.18 -18.91 -15.20
CA VAL A 117 12.08 -17.82 -14.78
C VAL A 117 12.11 -16.65 -15.78
N ARG A 118 11.86 -16.92 -17.07
CA ARG A 118 11.76 -15.89 -18.11
C ARG A 118 10.35 -15.86 -18.68
N LEU A 119 9.69 -14.74 -18.49
CA LEU A 119 8.35 -14.51 -19.02
C LEU A 119 8.43 -14.18 -20.52
N PRO A 120 7.57 -14.79 -21.37
CA PRO A 120 7.39 -14.32 -22.73
C PRO A 120 6.86 -12.88 -22.74
N LEU A 121 7.03 -12.19 -23.88
CA LEU A 121 6.65 -10.77 -24.00
C LEU A 121 5.18 -10.51 -23.69
N GLU A 122 4.28 -11.44 -24.03
CA GLU A 122 2.87 -11.28 -23.72
C GLU A 122 2.61 -11.35 -22.22
N ASP A 123 3.23 -12.28 -21.48
CA ASP A 123 3.11 -12.34 -20.02
C ASP A 123 3.68 -11.08 -19.37
N LEU A 124 4.79 -10.55 -19.88
CA LEU A 124 5.32 -9.25 -19.43
C LEU A 124 4.30 -8.13 -19.61
N ARG A 125 3.51 -8.14 -20.70
CA ARG A 125 2.44 -7.16 -20.92
C ARG A 125 1.28 -7.35 -19.94
N ARG A 126 0.83 -8.60 -19.73
CA ARG A 126 -0.22 -8.94 -18.74
C ARG A 126 0.18 -8.44 -17.35
N TRP A 127 1.38 -8.81 -16.90
CA TRP A 127 1.93 -8.35 -15.62
C TRP A 127 2.13 -6.82 -15.57
N SER A 128 2.50 -6.18 -16.68
CA SER A 128 2.58 -4.72 -16.73
C SER A 128 1.24 -4.04 -16.55
N ARG A 129 0.14 -4.64 -17.02
CA ARG A 129 -1.20 -4.12 -16.79
C ARG A 129 -1.60 -4.32 -15.33
N VAL A 130 -1.46 -5.54 -14.81
CA VAL A 130 -1.83 -5.87 -13.43
C VAL A 130 -1.05 -5.06 -12.41
N LEU A 131 0.29 -4.98 -12.50
CA LEU A 131 1.11 -4.23 -11.54
C LEU A 131 0.86 -2.72 -11.58
N GLN A 132 0.42 -2.17 -12.71
CA GLN A 132 0.08 -0.75 -12.77
C GLN A 132 -1.36 -0.45 -12.31
N ALA A 133 -2.20 -1.48 -12.18
CA ALA A 133 -3.61 -1.32 -11.94
C ALA A 133 -3.95 -0.64 -10.62
N GLY A 134 -3.26 -0.98 -9.53
CA GLY A 134 -3.52 -0.34 -8.24
C GLY A 134 -3.25 1.16 -8.27
N MET A 135 -2.11 1.59 -8.82
CA MET A 135 -1.82 3.03 -8.99
C MET A 135 -2.83 3.73 -9.89
N VAL A 136 -3.29 3.08 -10.96
CA VAL A 136 -4.30 3.67 -11.85
C VAL A 136 -5.64 3.79 -11.13
N ALA A 137 -6.06 2.77 -10.38
CA ALA A 137 -7.28 2.80 -9.58
C ALA A 137 -7.24 3.91 -8.52
N GLU A 138 -6.14 4.03 -7.76
CA GLU A 138 -5.95 5.15 -6.82
C GLU A 138 -6.07 6.49 -7.54
N ALA A 139 -5.37 6.68 -8.66
CA ALA A 139 -5.41 7.95 -9.39
C ALA A 139 -6.81 8.31 -9.92
N LEU A 140 -7.61 7.34 -10.34
CA LEU A 140 -8.96 7.57 -10.85
C LEU A 140 -9.94 7.98 -9.74
N LEU A 141 -9.82 7.40 -8.54
CA LEU A 141 -10.78 7.59 -7.44
C LEU A 141 -10.32 8.64 -6.40
N GLU A 142 -9.02 8.84 -6.23
CA GLU A 142 -8.43 9.78 -5.26
C GLU A 142 -7.78 11.01 -5.93
N GLY A 143 -7.65 11.00 -7.26
CA GLY A 143 -6.99 12.05 -8.05
C GLY A 143 -5.48 11.91 -8.18
N GLU A 144 -4.83 11.18 -7.27
CA GLU A 144 -3.40 10.88 -7.30
C GLU A 144 -3.10 9.49 -6.73
N ALA A 145 -2.06 8.84 -7.25
CA ALA A 145 -1.55 7.60 -6.66
C ALA A 145 -0.53 7.92 -5.56
N ARG A 146 -0.75 7.37 -4.36
CA ARG A 146 0.18 7.47 -3.22
C ARG A 146 0.94 6.17 -2.98
N GLY A 147 0.39 5.04 -3.43
CA GLY A 147 0.99 3.71 -3.31
C GLY A 147 1.87 3.26 -4.49
N GLY A 148 2.08 1.95 -4.57
CA GLY A 148 2.68 1.24 -5.72
C GLY A 148 4.19 1.37 -5.89
N ALA A 149 4.93 1.71 -4.84
CA ALA A 149 6.41 1.70 -4.91
C ALA A 149 6.93 0.28 -5.18
N ASP A 150 6.38 -0.71 -4.49
CA ASP A 150 6.75 -2.12 -4.67
C ASP A 150 6.33 -2.65 -6.04
N ASP A 151 5.15 -2.26 -6.54
CA ASP A 151 4.69 -2.60 -7.89
C ASP A 151 5.65 -2.08 -8.96
N ARG A 152 6.07 -0.80 -8.85
CA ARG A 152 7.04 -0.20 -9.77
C ARG A 152 8.39 -0.89 -9.68
N ALA A 153 8.83 -1.25 -8.47
CA ALA A 153 10.09 -1.95 -8.28
C ALA A 153 10.04 -3.37 -8.88
N LEU A 154 8.95 -4.10 -8.66
CA LEU A 154 8.72 -5.42 -9.25
C LEU A 154 8.65 -5.34 -10.77
N LEU A 155 7.88 -4.38 -11.30
CA LEU A 155 7.76 -4.12 -12.74
C LEU A 155 9.14 -3.82 -13.36
N GLY A 156 9.95 -3.00 -12.69
CA GLY A 156 11.33 -2.73 -13.10
C GLY A 156 12.19 -3.98 -13.13
N ARG A 157 12.09 -4.85 -12.12
CA ARG A 157 12.84 -6.12 -12.05
C ARG A 157 12.44 -7.08 -13.17
N ILE A 158 11.14 -7.32 -13.39
CA ILE A 158 10.70 -8.28 -14.42
C ILE A 158 11.07 -7.81 -15.83
N TRP A 159 10.98 -6.51 -16.11
CA TRP A 159 11.46 -5.96 -17.38
C TRP A 159 12.97 -5.99 -17.50
N GLY A 160 13.72 -5.73 -16.42
CA GLY A 160 15.18 -5.83 -16.40
C GLY A 160 15.69 -7.25 -16.70
N LEU A 161 14.95 -8.28 -16.26
CA LEU A 161 15.29 -9.69 -16.51
C LEU A 161 14.83 -10.21 -17.89
N SER A 162 13.96 -9.47 -18.59
CA SER A 162 13.37 -9.90 -19.87
C SER A 162 14.35 -9.91 -21.05
N GLY A 163 15.48 -9.19 -20.94
CA GLY A 163 16.42 -8.99 -22.05
C GLY A 163 15.95 -7.96 -23.10
N GLN A 164 14.79 -7.32 -22.89
CA GLN A 164 14.31 -6.23 -23.73
C GLN A 164 15.07 -4.93 -23.45
N ASP A 165 15.19 -4.06 -24.45
CA ASP A 165 15.79 -2.75 -24.25
C ASP A 165 14.89 -1.82 -23.42
N VAL A 166 15.52 -0.83 -22.77
CA VAL A 166 14.84 0.13 -21.89
C VAL A 166 13.75 0.90 -22.64
N ALA A 167 13.95 1.23 -23.91
CA ALA A 167 12.96 2.00 -24.68
C ALA A 167 11.72 1.14 -24.98
N THR A 168 11.89 -0.14 -25.29
CA THR A 168 10.79 -1.10 -25.43
C THR A 168 10.03 -1.26 -24.11
N ALA A 169 10.73 -1.49 -23.00
CA ALA A 169 10.10 -1.62 -21.69
C ALA A 169 9.26 -0.39 -21.33
N GLN A 170 9.81 0.81 -21.51
CA GLN A 170 9.08 2.05 -21.24
C GLN A 170 7.86 2.25 -22.17
N ARG A 171 7.97 1.89 -23.46
CA ARG A 171 6.84 1.98 -24.40
C ARG A 171 5.70 1.05 -23.98
N GLU A 172 6.02 -0.19 -23.65
CA GLU A 172 5.05 -1.21 -23.24
C GLU A 172 4.42 -0.86 -21.88
N GLN A 173 5.18 -0.37 -20.91
CA GLN A 173 4.63 0.07 -19.62
C GLN A 173 3.67 1.26 -19.79
N ARG A 174 4.03 2.27 -20.60
CA ARG A 174 3.13 3.40 -20.91
C ARG A 174 1.86 2.95 -21.63
N ARG A 175 1.98 1.95 -22.52
CA ARG A 175 0.84 1.36 -23.20
C ARG A 175 -0.08 0.65 -22.21
N ALA A 176 0.46 -0.24 -21.39
CA ALA A 176 -0.27 -0.97 -20.37
C ALA A 176 -1.01 -0.01 -19.41
N ARG A 177 -0.37 1.08 -18.97
CA ARG A 177 -1.03 2.10 -18.15
C ARG A 177 -2.29 2.68 -18.81
N ARG A 178 -2.20 3.03 -20.11
CA ARG A 178 -3.34 3.58 -20.86
C ARG A 178 -4.45 2.55 -21.05
N GLU A 179 -4.09 1.30 -21.33
CA GLU A 179 -5.05 0.19 -21.48
C GLU A 179 -5.83 -0.01 -20.17
N VAL A 180 -5.11 -0.08 -19.05
CA VAL A 180 -5.69 -0.22 -17.71
C VAL A 180 -6.55 0.98 -17.33
N GLU A 181 -6.09 2.20 -17.61
CA GLU A 181 -6.86 3.41 -17.36
C GLU A 181 -8.18 3.42 -18.13
N GLN A 182 -8.15 3.05 -19.42
CA GLN A 182 -9.36 2.95 -20.23
C GLN A 182 -10.30 1.84 -19.72
N MET A 183 -9.75 0.71 -19.27
CA MET A 183 -10.53 -0.40 -18.73
C MET A 183 -11.22 0.00 -17.42
N LEU A 184 -10.46 0.50 -16.44
CA LEU A 184 -10.98 0.87 -15.13
C LEU A 184 -11.94 2.06 -15.21
N LYS A 185 -11.70 3.04 -16.09
CA LYS A 185 -12.65 4.15 -16.33
C LYS A 185 -14.02 3.67 -16.78
N LYS A 186 -14.10 2.58 -17.54
CA LYS A 186 -15.38 2.01 -17.99
C LYS A 186 -16.08 1.18 -16.90
N ARG A 187 -15.35 0.80 -15.85
CA ARG A 187 -15.80 -0.09 -14.77
C ARG A 187 -15.66 0.59 -13.39
N LEU A 188 -15.86 1.91 -13.33
CA LEU A 188 -15.67 2.67 -12.08
C LEU A 188 -16.59 2.21 -10.96
N ASP A 189 -17.87 1.95 -11.27
CA ASP A 189 -18.85 1.49 -10.28
C ASP A 189 -18.47 0.11 -9.73
N GLU A 190 -17.97 -0.77 -10.60
CA GLU A 190 -17.48 -2.10 -10.19
C GLU A 190 -16.20 -2.00 -9.36
N LEU A 191 -15.27 -1.11 -9.74
CA LEU A 191 -14.06 -0.84 -8.98
C LEU A 191 -14.36 -0.34 -7.57
N ASP A 192 -15.28 0.62 -7.42
CA ASP A 192 -15.66 1.14 -6.11
C ASP A 192 -16.44 0.10 -5.29
N GLY A 193 -17.29 -0.70 -5.94
CA GLY A 193 -18.00 -1.82 -5.32
C GLY A 193 -17.07 -2.91 -4.77
N VAL A 194 -16.08 -3.33 -5.56
CA VAL A 194 -15.04 -4.27 -5.10
C VAL A 194 -14.23 -3.66 -3.96
N ALA A 195 -13.86 -2.38 -4.05
CA ALA A 195 -13.10 -1.70 -3.02
C ALA A 195 -13.86 -1.63 -1.68
N GLU A 196 -15.16 -1.33 -1.68
CA GLU A 196 -15.95 -1.30 -0.44
C GLU A 196 -16.11 -2.71 0.16
N ARG A 197 -16.29 -3.76 -0.65
CA ARG A 197 -16.28 -5.14 -0.15
C ARG A 197 -14.97 -5.51 0.52
N LEU A 198 -13.85 -5.22 -0.13
CA LEU A 198 -12.51 -5.45 0.43
C LEU A 198 -12.29 -4.66 1.72
N LEU A 199 -12.81 -3.43 1.80
CA LEU A 199 -12.74 -2.60 2.99
C LEU A 199 -13.55 -3.20 4.17
N GLU A 200 -14.65 -3.90 3.87
CA GLU A 200 -15.46 -4.65 4.84
C GLU A 200 -14.85 -6.01 5.20
N GLY A 201 -13.73 -6.40 4.58
CA GLY A 201 -13.08 -7.69 4.78
C GLY A 201 -13.78 -8.86 4.09
N LEU A 202 -14.60 -8.57 3.06
CA LEU A 202 -15.29 -9.56 2.24
C LEU A 202 -14.48 -9.91 1.00
N ASP A 203 -14.74 -11.08 0.42
CA ASP A 203 -14.15 -11.47 -0.85
C ASP A 203 -14.55 -10.49 -1.98
N PRO A 204 -13.64 -10.19 -2.92
CA PRO A 204 -13.86 -9.21 -4.00
C PRO A 204 -14.89 -9.64 -5.05
N GLU A 205 -15.19 -10.94 -5.15
CA GLU A 205 -16.23 -11.47 -6.04
C GLU A 205 -17.62 -10.96 -5.61
N PRO A 206 -18.49 -10.50 -6.52
CA PRO A 206 -19.88 -10.22 -6.18
C PRO A 206 -20.59 -11.51 -5.74
N ALA A 207 -21.48 -11.38 -4.75
CA ALA A 207 -22.32 -12.48 -4.27
C ALA A 207 -23.42 -12.85 -5.30
#